data_AF-A0A2T4IIB5-F1
#
_entry.id   AF-A0A2T4IIB5-F1
#
_cell.length_a   1.000
_cell.length_b   1.000
_cell.length_c   1.000
_cell.angle_alpha   90.00
_cell.angle_beta   90.00
_cell.angle_gamma   90.00
#
_symmetry.space_group_name_H-M   'P 1'
#
loop_
_entity.id
_entity.type
_entity.pdbx_description
1 polymer ?
#
loop_
_entity_poly.entity_id
_entity_poly.type
_entity_poly.pdbx_seq_one_letter_code
_entity_poly.pdbx_strand_id
1 'polypeptide(L)'
;MNGLHLIADLYDCQCTPAVLEDRAVLERLCVDECRDAGLTPLGAYFYQFMHDDGQKAGVTGTVVLAESHLAIHTWPESGDVTLDVYVCNFSRDNSDRARQVFQRVLDTLKPRDSACHEVLRGKIPAEA
;
A
#
# COMPACT_ATOMS: atom_id res chain seq x y z
N MET A 1 19.81 -11.02 -3.21
CA MET A 1 18.57 -10.23 -3.32
C MET A 1 17.73 -10.59 -2.11
N ASN A 2 17.62 -9.68 -1.16
CA ASN A 2 16.76 -9.81 0.03
C ASN A 2 15.78 -8.63 0.00
N GLY A 3 14.56 -8.81 0.48
CA GLY A 3 13.53 -7.79 0.51
C GLY A 3 12.45 -8.16 1.50
N LEU A 4 11.61 -7.19 1.85
CA LEU A 4 10.51 -7.36 2.79
C LEU A 4 9.20 -7.04 2.07
N HIS A 5 8.28 -8.00 2.06
CA HIS A 5 6.94 -7.82 1.54
C HIS A 5 5.92 -7.87 2.68
N LEU A 6 5.27 -6.75 2.93
CA LEU A 6 4.21 -6.60 3.92
C LEU A 6 2.87 -6.68 3.19
N ILE A 7 2.00 -7.57 3.64
CA ILE A 7 0.69 -7.83 3.02
C ILE A 7 -0.37 -7.66 4.10
N ALA A 8 -1.43 -6.93 3.80
CA ALA A 8 -2.56 -6.71 4.68
C ALA A 8 -3.89 -6.92 3.95
N ASP A 9 -4.76 -7.70 4.57
CA ASP A 9 -6.20 -7.61 4.35
C ASP A 9 -6.80 -6.82 5.52
N LEU A 10 -7.48 -5.72 5.22
CA LEU A 10 -8.01 -4.75 6.18
C LEU A 10 -9.52 -4.73 6.06
N TYR A 11 -10.22 -4.86 7.18
CA TYR A 11 -11.68 -5.03 7.22
C TYR A 11 -12.35 -3.91 8.03
N ASP A 12 -13.53 -3.50 7.56
CA ASP A 12 -14.37 -2.45 8.19
C ASP A 12 -13.53 -1.20 8.52
N CYS A 13 -12.90 -0.62 7.50
CA CYS A 13 -12.06 0.58 7.60
C CYS A 13 -12.88 1.83 7.98
N GLN A 14 -12.52 2.47 9.09
CA GLN A 14 -13.24 3.61 9.67
C GLN A 14 -12.74 4.99 9.18
N CYS A 15 -11.99 5.02 8.09
CA CYS A 15 -11.52 6.26 7.47
C CYS A 15 -12.66 7.07 6.82
N THR A 16 -12.36 8.28 6.35
CA THR A 16 -13.33 9.04 5.56
C THR A 16 -13.61 8.32 4.24
N PRO A 17 -14.86 8.25 3.75
CA PRO A 17 -15.21 7.51 2.52
C PRO A 17 -14.35 7.88 1.30
N ALA A 18 -13.96 9.15 1.19
CA ALA A 18 -13.09 9.64 0.13
C ALA A 18 -11.75 8.90 0.01
N VAL A 19 -11.21 8.33 1.09
CA VAL A 19 -9.97 7.54 1.04
C VAL A 19 -10.19 6.21 0.30
N LEU A 20 -11.39 5.62 0.40
CA LEU A 20 -11.72 4.36 -0.27
C LEU A 20 -12.26 4.59 -1.70
N GLU A 21 -12.93 5.72 -1.93
CA GLU A 21 -13.70 5.96 -3.16
C GLU A 21 -12.99 6.87 -4.16
N ASP A 22 -12.14 7.81 -3.71
CA ASP A 22 -11.57 8.83 -4.57
C ASP A 22 -10.14 8.49 -4.99
N ARG A 23 -9.97 8.19 -6.28
CA ARG A 23 -8.69 7.91 -6.90
C ARG A 23 -7.60 8.92 -6.57
N ALA A 24 -7.89 10.22 -6.62
CA ALA A 24 -6.89 11.26 -6.40
C ALA A 24 -6.52 11.41 -4.92
N VAL A 25 -7.47 11.15 -4.00
CA VAL A 25 -7.19 11.12 -2.56
C VAL A 25 -6.29 9.93 -2.22
N LEU A 26 -6.64 8.74 -2.70
CA LEU A 26 -5.87 7.52 -2.43
C LEU A 26 -4.48 7.57 -3.08
N GLU A 27 -4.39 8.03 -4.34
CA GLU A 27 -3.10 8.22 -5.02
C GLU A 27 -2.18 9.15 -4.24
N ARG A 28 -2.70 10.29 -3.77
CA ARG A 28 -1.92 11.25 -2.99
C ARG A 28 -1.44 10.62 -1.68
N LEU A 29 -2.33 9.95 -0.94
CA LEU A 29 -1.98 9.25 0.30
C LEU A 29 -0.80 8.29 0.06
N CYS A 30 -0.92 7.38 -0.90
CA CYS A 30 0.11 6.36 -1.14
C CYS A 30 1.45 6.97 -1.57
N VAL A 31 1.43 7.96 -2.48
CA VAL A 31 2.64 8.60 -2.98
C VAL A 31 3.33 9.41 -1.89
N ASP A 32 2.58 10.18 -1.10
CA ASP A 32 3.13 11.02 -0.04
C ASP A 32 3.71 10.16 1.09
N GLU A 33 3.02 9.09 1.50
CA GLU A 33 3.56 8.19 2.53
C GLU A 33 4.87 7.51 2.09
N CYS A 34 4.96 7.09 0.83
CA CYS A 34 6.21 6.54 0.29
C CYS A 34 7.34 7.58 0.33
N ARG A 35 7.08 8.83 -0.09
CA ARG A 35 8.09 9.91 -0.08
C ARG A 35 8.52 10.27 1.34
N ASP A 36 7.56 10.40 2.25
CA ASP A 36 7.81 10.83 3.62
C ASP A 36 8.56 9.77 4.43
N ALA A 37 8.37 8.48 4.13
CA ALA A 37 9.20 7.39 4.66
C ALA A 37 10.60 7.32 4.02
N GLY A 38 10.88 8.15 3.02
CA GLY A 38 12.16 8.21 2.31
C GLY A 38 12.33 7.09 1.28
N LEU A 39 11.24 6.46 0.82
CA LEU A 39 11.23 5.63 -0.38
C LEU A 39 11.16 6.53 -1.62
N THR A 40 11.53 5.98 -2.78
CA THR A 40 11.58 6.74 -4.04
C THR A 40 10.51 6.23 -5.00
N PRO A 41 9.35 6.90 -5.09
CA PRO A 41 8.39 6.67 -6.17
C PRO A 41 9.00 7.03 -7.53
N LEU A 42 8.95 6.11 -8.48
CA LEU A 42 9.29 6.35 -9.89
C LEU A 42 8.06 6.75 -10.70
N GLY A 43 6.88 6.31 -10.27
CA GLY A 43 5.61 6.60 -10.91
C GLY A 43 4.46 5.98 -10.13
N ALA A 44 3.24 6.41 -10.45
CA ALA A 44 2.03 5.88 -9.85
C ALA A 44 0.97 5.68 -10.94
N TYR A 45 0.14 4.66 -10.78
CA TYR A 45 -1.04 4.44 -11.60
C TYR A 45 -2.20 4.03 -10.72
N PHE A 46 -3.29 4.78 -10.79
CA PHE A 46 -4.52 4.53 -10.04
C PHE A 46 -5.68 4.55 -11.01
N TYR A 47 -6.56 3.57 -10.90
CA TYR A 47 -7.78 3.43 -11.70
C TYR A 47 -9.01 3.59 -10.82
N GLN A 48 -9.89 4.50 -11.20
CA GLN A 48 -11.19 4.71 -10.54
C GLN A 48 -12.21 3.75 -11.13
N PHE A 49 -12.79 2.89 -10.31
CA PHE A 49 -14.00 2.17 -10.70
C PHE A 49 -15.23 3.05 -10.48
N MET A 50 -16.24 2.84 -11.32
CA MET A 50 -17.51 3.56 -11.28
C MET A 50 -18.64 2.53 -11.24
N HIS A 51 -19.72 2.86 -10.54
CA HIS A 51 -20.98 2.14 -10.65
C HIS A 51 -21.73 2.55 -11.93
N ASP A 52 -22.71 1.75 -12.34
CA ASP A 52 -23.54 2.01 -13.54
C ASP A 52 -24.35 3.32 -13.44
N ASP A 53 -24.63 3.78 -12.21
CA ASP A 53 -25.33 5.03 -11.93
C ASP A 53 -24.41 6.27 -11.97
N GLY A 54 -23.13 6.08 -12.26
CA GLY A 54 -22.13 7.13 -12.37
C GLY A 54 -21.50 7.57 -11.05
N GLN A 55 -21.81 6.91 -9.93
CA GLN A 55 -21.12 7.14 -8.65
C GLN A 55 -19.75 6.46 -8.62
N LYS A 56 -18.84 6.98 -7.80
CA LYS A 56 -17.52 6.37 -7.57
C LYS A 56 -17.69 5.07 -6.79
N ALA A 57 -17.04 4.03 -7.27
CA ALA A 57 -16.88 2.76 -6.56
C ALA A 57 -15.48 2.72 -5.93
N GLY A 58 -14.88 1.54 -5.82
CA GLY A 58 -13.51 1.37 -5.35
C GLY A 58 -12.42 1.88 -6.29
N VAL A 59 -11.19 1.75 -5.83
CA VAL A 59 -9.97 2.17 -6.52
C VAL A 59 -8.98 1.01 -6.50
N THR A 60 -8.25 0.83 -7.60
CA THR A 60 -7.03 0.02 -7.62
C THR A 60 -5.86 0.92 -7.96
N GLY A 61 -4.77 0.79 -7.23
CA GLY A 61 -3.60 1.60 -7.48
C GLY A 61 -2.27 0.94 -7.14
N THR A 62 -1.22 1.44 -7.76
CA THR A 62 0.15 1.08 -7.44
C THR A 62 1.05 2.30 -7.49
N VAL A 63 2.02 2.34 -6.59
CA VAL A 63 3.18 3.21 -6.65
C VAL A 63 4.38 2.33 -6.98
N VAL A 64 4.96 2.54 -8.15
CA VAL A 64 6.21 1.87 -8.55
C VAL A 64 7.35 2.56 -7.81
N LEU A 65 8.09 1.78 -7.02
CA LEU A 65 9.25 2.26 -6.28
C LEU A 65 10.53 1.94 -7.05
N ALA A 66 11.60 2.70 -6.79
CA ALA A 66 12.93 2.38 -7.34
C ALA A 66 13.37 0.94 -7.01
N GLU A 67 12.84 0.39 -5.93
CA GLU A 67 13.15 -0.93 -5.40
C GLU A 67 11.86 -1.69 -5.06
N SER A 68 10.98 -1.92 -6.05
CA SER A 68 9.72 -2.69 -6.04
C SER A 68 8.41 -1.88 -6.05
N HIS A 69 7.50 -1.94 -5.06
CA HIS A 69 6.18 -1.30 -5.18
C HIS A 69 5.38 -1.19 -3.88
N LEU A 70 4.40 -0.29 -3.89
CA LEU A 70 3.18 -0.36 -3.09
C LEU A 70 1.99 -0.67 -4.01
N ALA A 71 1.09 -1.58 -3.63
CA ALA A 71 -0.18 -1.81 -4.31
C ALA A 71 -1.34 -1.75 -3.31
N ILE A 72 -2.48 -1.21 -3.73
CA ILE A 72 -3.66 -1.06 -2.88
C ILE A 72 -4.94 -1.22 -3.69
N HIS A 73 -5.93 -1.89 -3.10
CA HIS A 73 -7.25 -2.11 -3.69
C HIS A 73 -8.32 -1.86 -2.64
N THR A 74 -9.40 -1.15 -3.00
CA THR A 74 -10.45 -0.76 -2.06
C THR A 74 -11.82 -1.26 -2.52
N TRP A 75 -12.64 -1.66 -1.54
CA TRP A 75 -14.05 -2.04 -1.70
C TRP A 75 -14.90 -1.23 -0.71
N PRO A 76 -15.30 0.01 -1.07
CA PRO A 76 -16.08 0.88 -0.19
C PRO A 76 -17.38 0.25 0.31
N GLU A 77 -17.99 -0.65 -0.47
CA GLU A 77 -19.25 -1.32 -0.13
C GLU A 77 -19.17 -2.22 1.12
N SER A 78 -17.99 -2.77 1.40
CA SER A 78 -17.71 -3.55 2.61
C SER A 78 -16.76 -2.84 3.57
N GLY A 79 -16.15 -1.75 3.14
CA GLY A 79 -15.10 -1.05 3.89
C GLY A 79 -13.77 -1.79 3.89
N ASP A 80 -13.56 -2.71 2.93
CA ASP A 80 -12.37 -3.56 2.89
C ASP A 80 -11.27 -2.95 2.02
N VAL A 81 -10.03 -3.23 2.39
CA VAL A 81 -8.83 -2.82 1.63
C VAL A 81 -7.82 -3.95 1.64
N THR A 82 -7.21 -4.23 0.49
CA THR A 82 -5.99 -5.02 0.43
C THR A 82 -4.79 -4.13 0.14
N LEU A 83 -3.69 -4.35 0.85
CA LEU A 83 -2.49 -3.53 0.80
C LEU A 83 -1.24 -4.41 0.73
N ASP A 84 -0.39 -4.11 -0.24
CA ASP A 84 0.94 -4.68 -0.39
C ASP A 84 1.98 -3.56 -0.34
N VAL A 85 2.96 -3.67 0.56
CA VAL A 85 4.16 -2.82 0.58
C VAL A 85 5.37 -3.72 0.45
N TYR A 86 5.94 -3.75 -0.76
CA TYR A 86 7.15 -4.48 -1.07
C TYR A 86 8.32 -3.51 -1.19
N VAL A 87 9.46 -3.87 -0.59
CA VAL A 87 10.75 -3.24 -0.86
C VAL A 87 11.83 -4.28 -1.14
N CYS A 88 12.70 -3.97 -2.10
CA CYS A 88 13.97 -4.67 -2.28
C CYS A 88 15.03 -3.96 -1.43
N ASN A 89 15.84 -4.74 -0.70
CA ASN A 89 16.94 -4.24 0.11
C ASN A 89 18.27 -4.39 -0.63
N PHE A 90 18.29 -4.06 -1.93
CA PHE A 90 19.47 -4.26 -2.77
C PHE A 90 20.52 -3.18 -2.53
N SER A 91 20.12 -1.90 -2.58
CA SER A 91 21.04 -0.77 -2.37
C SER A 91 21.26 -0.45 -0.89
N ARG A 92 20.22 -0.62 -0.06
CA ARG A 92 20.23 -0.41 1.39
C ARG A 92 19.08 -1.18 2.03
N ASP A 93 19.07 -1.31 3.36
CA ASP A 93 17.91 -1.83 4.07
C ASP A 93 16.77 -0.78 4.10
N ASN A 94 15.64 -1.13 3.47
CA ASN A 94 14.42 -0.34 3.41
C ASN A 94 13.32 -0.91 4.31
N SER A 95 13.58 -1.97 5.08
CA SER A 95 12.57 -2.69 5.86
C SER A 95 11.81 -1.79 6.82
N ASP A 96 12.50 -0.93 7.56
CA ASP A 96 11.86 -0.01 8.50
C ASP A 96 11.03 1.08 7.79
N ARG A 97 11.47 1.50 6.60
CA ARG A 97 10.72 2.45 5.77
C ARG A 97 9.45 1.81 5.23
N ALA A 98 9.52 0.56 4.78
CA ALA A 98 8.36 -0.22 4.36
C ALA A 98 7.36 -0.38 5.50
N ARG A 99 7.83 -0.75 6.70
CA ARG A 99 6.97 -0.84 7.91
C ARG A 99 6.35 0.50 8.28
N GLN A 100 7.09 1.60 8.13
CA GLN A 100 6.56 2.94 8.36
C GLN A 100 5.44 3.30 7.38
N VAL A 101 5.63 3.07 6.08
CA VAL A 101 4.56 3.29 5.08
C VAL A 101 3.34 2.44 5.39
N PHE A 102 3.56 1.13 5.61
CA PHE A 102 2.50 0.19 5.92
C PHE A 102 1.69 0.64 7.14
N GLN A 103 2.35 0.94 8.25
CA GLN A 103 1.67 1.37 9.47
C GLN A 103 0.90 2.68 9.29
N ARG A 104 1.45 3.68 8.59
CA ARG A 104 0.76 4.97 8.39
C ARG A 104 -0.44 4.86 7.47
N VAL A 105 -0.39 3.97 6.47
CA VAL A 105 -1.56 3.65 5.64
C VAL A 105 -2.63 2.97 6.51
N LEU A 106 -2.27 2.02 7.36
CA LEU A 106 -3.20 1.40 8.33
C LEU A 106 -3.80 2.43 9.31
N ASP A 107 -2.98 3.35 9.85
CA ASP A 107 -3.43 4.41 10.77
C ASP A 107 -4.41 5.39 10.11
N THR A 108 -4.26 5.60 8.79
CA THR A 108 -5.18 6.41 7.99
C THR A 108 -6.49 5.66 7.73
N LEU A 109 -6.40 4.38 7.35
CA LEU A 109 -7.55 3.53 7.02
C LEU A 109 -8.38 3.14 8.25
N LYS A 110 -7.75 3.04 9.43
CA LYS A 110 -8.37 2.68 10.72
C LYS A 110 -9.25 1.43 10.61
N PRO A 111 -8.71 0.29 10.17
CA PRO A 111 -9.45 -0.97 10.12
C PRO A 111 -9.88 -1.39 11.53
N ARG A 112 -11.05 -2.00 11.63
CA ARG A 112 -11.47 -2.65 12.87
C ARG A 112 -10.85 -4.03 13.07
N ASP A 113 -10.57 -4.71 11.96
CA ASP A 113 -9.86 -5.98 11.96
C ASP A 113 -8.86 -6.03 10.80
N SER A 114 -7.78 -6.78 10.97
CA SER A 114 -6.72 -6.89 9.96
C SER A 114 -6.00 -8.23 10.03
N ALA A 115 -5.76 -8.83 8.87
CA ALA A 115 -4.85 -9.96 8.72
C ALA A 115 -3.57 -9.46 8.04
N CYS A 116 -2.44 -9.49 8.77
CA CYS A 116 -1.15 -8.99 8.28
C CYS A 116 -0.13 -10.12 8.17
N HIS A 117 0.66 -10.10 7.09
CA HIS A 117 1.74 -11.06 6.84
C HIS A 117 3.02 -10.33 6.46
N GLU A 118 4.14 -10.76 7.04
CA GLU A 118 5.48 -10.38 6.58
C GLU A 118 6.11 -11.55 5.82
N VAL A 119 6.55 -11.31 4.59
CA VAL A 119 7.23 -12.29 3.76
C VAL A 119 8.60 -11.77 3.37
N LEU A 120 9.66 -12.46 3.80
CA LEU A 120 11.02 -12.21 3.30
C LEU A 120 11.12 -12.72 1.86
N ARG A 121 11.62 -11.86 0.97
CA ARG A 121 11.71 -12.13 -0.47
C ARG A 121 13.17 -12.29 -0.91
N GLY A 122 13.46 -13.42 -1.54
CA GLY A 122 14.80 -13.76 -2.02
C GLY A 122 15.65 -14.49 -0.97
N LYS A 123 16.96 -14.61 -1.22
CA LYS A 123 17.89 -15.36 -0.36
C LYS A 123 18.91 -14.40 0.26
N ILE A 124 19.07 -14.49 1.58
CA ILE A 124 20.25 -14.00 2.31
C ILE A 124 21.38 -15.00 1.97
N PRO A 125 22.47 -14.61 1.28
CA PRO A 125 23.64 -15.47 1.22
C PRO A 125 24.09 -15.70 2.66
N ALA A 126 24.27 -16.96 3.08
CA ALA A 126 25.04 -17.24 4.28
C ALA A 126 26.38 -16.51 4.13
N GLU A 127 26.79 -15.76 5.15
CA GLU A 127 28.09 -15.11 5.18
C GLU A 127 29.16 -16.12 4.76
N ALA A 128 29.96 -15.75 3.77
CA ALA A 128 31.12 -16.51 3.32
C ALA A 128 32.31 -16.26 4.25
#